data_AF-A0A2N0U4Y9-F1
#
_entry.id   AF-A0A2N0U4Y9-F1
#
_cell.length_a   1.000
_cell.length_b   1.000
_cell.length_c   1.000
_cell.angle_alpha   90.00
_cell.angle_beta   90.00
_cell.angle_gamma   90.00
#
_symmetry.space_group_name_H-M   'P 1'
#
loop_
_entity.id
_entity.type
_entity.pdbx_description
1 polymer ?
#
loop_
_entity_poly.entity_id
_entity_poly.type
_entity_poly.pdbx_seq_one_letter_code
_entity_poly.pdbx_strand_id
1 'polypeptide(L)'
;MEKTATTKSWEKARNICILKTLAKLGHFPSRTTEKEAWFLSPLRSETQASFNVSLHKNLWYDFGIGKGGSIIDLIMAMKSCTVKEALEYLKNDTKTFSFSPLKTEGRLKRAKIRILDIEFIYLQGLIDYLKSRNIPFEIGRKYCRQVWYGFKAKRFFALGLENYKV
;
A
#
# COMPACT_ATOMS: atom_id res chain seq x y z
N MET A 1 37.72 -1.06 2.19
CA MET A 1 36.79 0.07 2.45
C MET A 1 35.85 0.19 1.25
N GLU A 2 34.72 -0.53 1.20
CA GLU A 2 33.89 -0.54 -0.03
C GLU A 2 32.43 -1.01 0.24
N LYS A 3 31.73 -0.41 1.20
CA LYS A 3 30.33 -0.78 1.51
C LYS A 3 29.35 0.40 1.61
N THR A 4 29.81 1.64 1.46
CA THR A 4 28.97 2.83 1.70
C THR A 4 28.36 3.45 0.43
N ALA A 5 28.90 3.17 -0.77
CA ALA A 5 28.42 3.77 -2.02
C ALA A 5 27.20 3.04 -2.61
N THR A 6 27.10 1.71 -2.43
CA THR A 6 26.03 0.88 -2.98
C THR A 6 24.69 1.10 -2.29
N THR A 7 24.69 1.39 -0.97
CA THR A 7 23.49 1.58 -0.17
C THR A 7 22.65 2.79 -0.61
N LYS A 8 23.29 3.85 -1.11
CA LYS A 8 22.57 5.06 -1.54
C LYS A 8 21.97 4.93 -2.95
N SER A 9 22.47 3.99 -3.75
CA SER A 9 22.03 3.79 -5.14
C SER A 9 20.75 2.96 -5.25
N TRP A 10 20.57 1.95 -4.37
CA TRP A 10 19.40 1.07 -4.42
C TRP A 10 18.12 1.79 -3.96
N GLU A 11 18.21 2.64 -2.94
CA GLU A 11 17.08 3.44 -2.44
C GLU A 11 16.55 4.38 -3.52
N LYS A 12 17.46 5.02 -4.26
CA LYS A 12 17.10 5.89 -5.38
C LYS A 12 16.45 5.11 -6.52
N ALA A 13 17.02 3.96 -6.89
CA ALA A 13 16.50 3.14 -7.99
C ALA A 13 15.07 2.63 -7.72
N ARG A 14 14.74 2.29 -6.46
CA ARG A 14 13.38 1.84 -6.10
C ARG A 14 12.30 2.92 -6.24
N ASN A 15 12.68 4.18 -6.28
CA ASN A 15 11.78 5.30 -6.48
C ASN A 15 11.50 5.61 -7.96
N ILE A 16 12.15 4.91 -8.90
CA ILE A 16 11.88 5.08 -10.33
C ILE A 16 10.49 4.54 -10.64
N CYS A 17 9.67 5.38 -11.27
CA CYS A 17 8.27 5.09 -11.58
C CYS A 17 8.14 3.93 -12.58
N ILE A 18 7.53 2.82 -12.14
CA ILE A 18 7.35 1.62 -12.98
C ILE A 18 6.54 1.92 -14.24
N LEU A 19 5.49 2.74 -14.14
CA LEU A 19 4.67 3.12 -15.29
C LEU A 19 5.48 3.76 -16.41
N LYS A 20 6.38 4.70 -16.06
CA LYS A 20 7.19 5.40 -17.06
C LYS A 20 8.18 4.45 -17.72
N THR A 21 8.76 3.54 -16.94
CA THR A 21 9.69 2.54 -17.47
C THR A 21 8.97 1.58 -18.41
N LEU A 22 7.76 1.12 -18.05
CA LEU A 22 6.93 0.28 -18.92
C LEU A 22 6.54 1.01 -20.22
N ALA A 23 6.10 2.27 -20.14
CA ALA A 23 5.76 3.07 -21.32
C ALA A 23 6.95 3.23 -22.27
N LYS A 24 8.16 3.46 -21.74
CA LYS A 24 9.39 3.53 -22.55
C LYS A 24 9.73 2.19 -23.21
N LEU A 25 9.41 1.09 -22.54
CA LEU A 25 9.55 -0.26 -23.09
C LEU A 25 8.41 -0.64 -24.05
N GLY A 26 7.48 0.28 -24.33
CA GLY A 26 6.35 0.06 -25.25
C GLY A 26 5.15 -0.63 -24.62
N HIS A 27 5.12 -0.79 -23.30
CA HIS A 27 3.99 -1.38 -22.58
C HIS A 27 3.05 -0.29 -22.05
N PHE A 28 1.81 -0.32 -22.53
CA PHE A 28 0.77 0.62 -22.14
C PHE A 28 -0.32 -0.10 -21.33
N PRO A 29 -0.93 0.57 -20.34
CA PRO A 29 -1.92 -0.07 -19.50
C PRO A 29 -3.20 -0.33 -20.30
N SER A 30 -3.72 -1.54 -20.20
CA SER A 30 -5.04 -1.92 -20.72
C SER A 30 -6.17 -1.30 -19.90
N ARG A 31 -5.94 -1.07 -18.60
CA ARG A 31 -6.91 -0.42 -17.71
C ARG A 31 -6.18 0.35 -16.61
N THR A 32 -6.65 1.55 -16.32
CA THR A 32 -6.12 2.36 -15.23
C THR A 32 -7.23 2.74 -14.25
N THR A 33 -6.86 2.84 -12.98
CA THR A 33 -7.68 3.36 -11.88
C THR A 33 -6.82 4.34 -11.08
N GLU A 34 -7.41 5.03 -10.11
CA GLU A 34 -6.66 5.95 -9.23
C GLU A 34 -5.50 5.27 -8.48
N LYS A 35 -5.64 3.97 -8.16
CA LYS A 35 -4.69 3.25 -7.30
C LYS A 35 -3.75 2.33 -8.07
N GLU A 36 -4.20 1.84 -9.21
CA GLU A 36 -3.61 0.70 -9.91
C GLU A 36 -3.72 0.85 -11.42
N ALA A 37 -2.72 0.35 -12.12
CA ALA A 37 -2.71 0.20 -13.57
C ALA A 37 -2.49 -1.27 -13.94
N TRP A 38 -3.30 -1.76 -14.87
CA TRP A 38 -3.30 -3.13 -15.36
C TRP A 38 -2.76 -3.20 -16.77
N PHE A 39 -1.91 -4.18 -17.04
CA PHE A 39 -1.20 -4.39 -18.29
C PHE A 39 -1.33 -5.85 -18.72
N LEU A 40 -1.17 -6.09 -20.02
CA LEU A 40 -0.69 -7.39 -20.47
C LEU A 40 0.72 -7.60 -19.91
N SER A 41 1.00 -8.83 -19.47
CA SER A 41 2.27 -9.19 -18.85
C SER A 41 3.43 -8.85 -19.79
N PRO A 42 4.41 -8.06 -19.32
CA PRO A 42 5.64 -7.82 -20.07
C PRO A 42 6.60 -9.03 -20.01
N LEU A 43 6.27 -10.06 -19.22
CA LEU A 43 7.12 -11.23 -18.97
C LEU A 43 6.71 -12.46 -19.78
N ARG A 44 5.53 -12.44 -20.39
CA ARG A 44 4.99 -13.54 -21.20
C ARG A 44 3.91 -13.03 -22.16
N SER A 45 3.67 -13.76 -23.23
CA SER A 45 2.54 -13.47 -24.12
C SER A 45 1.21 -13.82 -23.44
N GLU A 46 0.27 -12.88 -23.44
CA GLU A 46 -1.08 -13.10 -22.95
C GLU A 46 -2.10 -12.22 -23.67
N THR A 47 -3.38 -12.62 -23.61
CA THR A 47 -4.51 -11.89 -24.21
C THR A 47 -5.35 -11.14 -23.18
N GLN A 48 -5.29 -11.52 -21.91
CA GLN A 48 -6.01 -10.88 -20.81
C GLN A 48 -5.02 -10.27 -19.82
N ALA A 49 -5.23 -9.00 -19.45
CA ALA A 49 -4.35 -8.29 -18.54
C ALA A 49 -4.30 -8.94 -17.14
N SER A 50 -3.13 -9.41 -16.74
CA SER A 50 -2.87 -10.01 -15.42
C SER A 50 -1.78 -9.30 -14.64
N PHE A 51 -1.11 -8.31 -15.23
CA PHE A 51 -0.02 -7.58 -14.61
C PHE A 51 -0.52 -6.28 -14.00
N ASN A 52 -0.36 -6.13 -12.69
CA ASN A 52 -0.79 -4.97 -11.92
C ASN A 52 0.40 -4.13 -11.45
N VAL A 53 0.27 -2.82 -11.55
CA VAL A 53 1.20 -1.85 -10.95
C VAL A 53 0.43 -0.99 -9.95
N SER A 54 0.83 -1.05 -8.69
CA SER A 54 0.31 -0.17 -7.64
C SER A 54 0.96 1.21 -7.76
N LEU A 55 0.17 2.22 -8.10
CA LEU A 55 0.63 3.59 -8.34
C LEU A 55 1.14 4.27 -7.06
N HIS A 56 0.55 3.92 -5.93
CA HIS A 56 0.95 4.47 -4.63
C HIS A 56 2.19 3.80 -4.05
N LYS A 57 2.31 2.47 -4.23
CA LYS A 57 3.43 1.71 -3.65
C LYS A 57 4.64 1.64 -4.58
N ASN A 58 4.46 1.96 -5.86
CA ASN A 58 5.45 1.75 -6.92
C ASN A 58 5.98 0.30 -6.91
N LEU A 59 5.04 -0.65 -6.84
CA LEU A 59 5.31 -2.09 -6.87
C LEU A 59 4.47 -2.72 -7.97
N TRP A 60 4.97 -3.79 -8.56
CA TRP A 60 4.26 -4.58 -9.55
C TRP A 60 3.98 -5.99 -9.04
N TYR A 61 2.95 -6.61 -9.61
CA TYR A 61 2.61 -8.01 -9.39
C TYR A 61 1.97 -8.59 -10.65
N ASP A 62 2.46 -9.74 -11.10
CA ASP A 62 1.88 -10.53 -12.18
C ASP A 62 1.11 -11.70 -11.60
N PHE A 63 -0.21 -11.67 -11.77
CA PHE A 63 -1.10 -12.69 -11.23
C PHE A 63 -1.00 -14.04 -11.96
N GLY A 64 -0.53 -14.08 -13.21
CA GLY A 64 -0.42 -15.34 -13.94
C GLY A 64 0.83 -16.14 -13.62
N ILE A 65 1.92 -15.49 -13.20
CA ILE A 65 3.13 -16.20 -12.73
C ILE A 65 3.32 -16.15 -11.21
N GLY A 66 2.50 -15.39 -10.48
CA GLY A 66 2.59 -15.26 -9.03
C GLY A 66 3.88 -14.57 -8.55
N LYS A 67 4.44 -13.65 -9.35
CA LYS A 67 5.65 -12.90 -9.01
C LYS A 67 5.36 -11.42 -8.94
N GLY A 68 6.11 -10.71 -8.12
CA GLY A 68 6.04 -9.27 -8.02
C GLY A 68 7.27 -8.69 -7.33
N GLY A 69 7.36 -7.38 -7.32
CA GLY A 69 8.49 -6.71 -6.70
C GLY A 69 8.58 -5.23 -7.02
N SER A 70 9.79 -4.71 -6.85
CA SER A 70 10.18 -3.37 -7.23
C SER A 70 10.52 -3.28 -8.72
N ILE A 71 10.80 -2.07 -9.20
CA ILE A 71 11.28 -1.85 -10.57
C ILE A 71 12.57 -2.63 -10.89
N ILE A 72 13.45 -2.81 -9.90
CA ILE A 72 14.69 -3.58 -10.10
C ILE A 72 14.34 -5.04 -10.41
N ASP A 73 13.42 -5.61 -9.64
CA ASP A 73 12.93 -6.99 -9.84
C ASP A 73 12.25 -7.14 -11.20
N LEU A 74 11.53 -6.11 -11.65
CA LEU A 74 10.92 -6.10 -12.98
C LEU A 74 11.96 -6.15 -14.09
N ILE A 75 12.98 -5.28 -14.02
CA ILE A 75 14.02 -5.22 -15.05
C ILE A 75 14.83 -6.51 -15.08
N MET A 76 15.16 -7.07 -13.91
CA MET A 76 15.81 -8.39 -13.84
C MET A 76 14.96 -9.47 -14.50
N ALA A 77 13.64 -9.47 -14.26
CA ALA A 77 12.73 -10.45 -14.87
C ALA A 77 12.56 -10.26 -16.39
N MET A 78 12.52 -9.01 -16.88
CA MET A 78 12.34 -8.72 -18.31
C MET A 78 13.60 -8.93 -19.14
N LYS A 79 14.78 -8.64 -18.57
CA LYS A 79 16.06 -8.67 -19.28
C LYS A 79 16.95 -9.85 -18.91
N SER A 80 16.50 -10.69 -17.97
CA SER A 80 17.29 -11.81 -17.44
C SER A 80 18.69 -11.40 -17.00
N CYS A 81 18.80 -10.26 -16.31
CA CYS A 81 20.07 -9.65 -15.92
C CYS A 81 20.28 -9.64 -14.40
N THR A 82 21.52 -9.40 -13.99
CA THR A 82 21.89 -9.27 -12.58
C THR A 82 21.41 -7.95 -11.98
N VAL A 83 21.34 -7.88 -10.64
CA VAL A 83 20.97 -6.65 -9.91
C VAL A 83 21.85 -5.46 -10.32
N LYS A 84 23.15 -5.69 -10.56
CA LYS A 84 24.09 -4.63 -10.93
C LYS A 84 23.76 -4.06 -12.32
N GLU A 85 23.52 -4.93 -13.29
CA GLU A 85 23.14 -4.55 -14.66
C GLU A 85 21.77 -3.86 -14.69
N ALA A 86 20.80 -4.33 -13.90
CA ALA A 86 19.51 -3.68 -13.74
C ALA A 86 19.66 -2.27 -13.16
N LEU A 87 20.52 -2.09 -12.15
CA LEU A 87 20.82 -0.78 -11.58
C LEU A 87 21.53 0.14 -12.58
N GLU A 88 22.44 -0.36 -13.40
CA GLU A 88 23.10 0.41 -14.47
C GLU A 88 22.11 0.84 -15.56
N TYR A 89 21.24 -0.07 -15.98
CA TYR A 89 20.15 0.23 -16.91
C TYR A 89 19.25 1.36 -16.38
N LEU A 90 18.87 1.27 -15.12
CA LEU A 90 18.05 2.28 -14.45
C LEU A 90 18.81 3.59 -14.22
N LYS A 91 20.12 3.55 -13.96
CA LYS A 91 20.97 4.75 -13.79
C LYS A 91 21.06 5.59 -15.06
N ASN A 92 21.21 4.96 -16.22
CA ASN A 92 21.21 5.70 -17.49
C ASN A 92 19.88 6.42 -17.74
N ASP A 93 18.80 5.90 -17.16
CA ASP A 93 17.49 6.56 -17.17
C ASP A 93 17.31 7.60 -16.05
N THR A 94 18.11 7.60 -14.98
CA THR A 94 17.90 8.57 -13.86
C THR A 94 18.01 10.05 -14.24
N LYS A 95 18.61 10.42 -15.39
CA LYS A 95 18.60 11.82 -15.88
C LYS A 95 17.20 12.29 -16.33
N THR A 96 16.28 11.39 -16.65
CA THR A 96 14.92 11.70 -17.14
C THR A 96 13.82 11.25 -16.15
N PHE A 97 14.19 10.42 -15.17
CA PHE A 97 13.26 9.72 -14.28
C PHE A 97 13.25 10.22 -12.83
N SER A 98 13.89 11.35 -12.54
CA SER A 98 13.84 12.02 -11.23
C SER A 98 12.49 12.70 -10.95
N PHE A 99 11.42 11.92 -11.02
CA PHE A 99 10.21 12.25 -10.28
C PHE A 99 10.19 11.30 -9.09
N SER A 100 10.51 11.85 -7.92
CA SER A 100 9.97 11.34 -6.66
C SER A 100 8.53 10.90 -6.93
N PRO A 101 8.09 9.70 -6.50
CA PRO A 101 6.70 9.29 -6.64
C PRO A 101 5.87 10.50 -6.23
N LEU A 102 4.96 10.94 -7.12
CA LEU A 102 4.12 12.11 -6.92
C LEU A 102 3.82 12.14 -5.43
N LYS A 103 4.47 13.06 -4.71
CA LYS A 103 3.98 13.41 -3.39
C LYS A 103 2.64 13.96 -3.75
N THR A 104 1.61 13.13 -3.64
CA THR A 104 0.25 13.59 -3.70
C THR A 104 0.13 14.44 -2.44
N GLU A 105 0.57 15.69 -2.55
CA GLU A 105 0.27 16.74 -1.60
C GLU A 105 -1.26 16.97 -1.58
N GLY A 106 -2.00 16.34 -2.48
CA GLY A 106 -3.38 15.89 -2.27
C GLY A 106 -3.48 14.67 -1.34
N ARG A 107 -3.20 14.88 -0.06
CA ARG A 107 -3.97 14.36 1.09
C ARG A 107 -4.91 13.15 0.82
N LEU A 108 -4.39 11.97 0.48
CA LEU A 108 -4.91 10.76 1.11
C LEU A 108 -4.39 10.80 2.55
N LYS A 109 -5.00 11.66 3.38
CA LYS A 109 -5.03 11.43 4.82
C LYS A 109 -5.52 10.00 4.92
N ARG A 110 -4.63 9.03 5.16
CA ARG A 110 -5.02 7.72 5.70
C ARG A 110 -6.05 8.07 6.74
N ALA A 111 -7.29 7.69 6.50
CA ALA A 111 -8.40 8.19 7.29
C ALA A 111 -8.13 7.73 8.72
N LYS A 112 -7.59 8.65 9.52
CA LYS A 112 -7.05 8.32 10.83
C LYS A 112 -8.26 8.26 11.73
N ILE A 113 -8.48 7.11 12.35
CA ILE A 113 -9.46 6.99 13.41
C ILE A 113 -9.04 7.98 14.50
N ARG A 114 -9.96 8.85 14.89
CA ARG A 114 -9.77 9.80 15.98
C ARG A 114 -10.77 9.46 17.06
N ILE A 115 -10.30 9.17 18.26
CA ILE A 115 -11.18 9.06 19.42
C ILE A 115 -11.73 10.47 19.70
N LEU A 116 -13.04 10.57 19.79
CA LEU A 116 -13.77 11.81 20.07
C LEU A 116 -14.17 11.85 21.53
N ASP A 117 -14.66 10.73 22.05
CA ASP A 117 -15.10 10.61 23.44
C ASP A 117 -15.06 9.16 23.92
N ILE A 118 -14.94 8.98 25.24
CA ILE A 118 -14.93 7.69 25.92
C ILE A 118 -15.85 7.77 27.14
N GLU A 119 -16.88 6.96 27.15
CA GLU A 119 -17.92 6.97 28.17
C GLU A 119 -18.20 5.55 28.70
N PHE A 120 -18.97 5.46 29.79
CA PHE A 120 -19.57 4.18 30.17
C PHE A 120 -20.57 3.72 29.10
N ILE A 121 -20.80 2.42 29.03
CA ILE A 121 -21.73 1.84 28.05
C ILE A 121 -23.16 2.20 28.45
N TYR A 122 -23.84 3.00 27.63
CA TYR A 122 -25.26 3.33 27.80
C TYR A 122 -26.08 3.18 26.51
N LEU A 123 -25.45 3.19 25.33
CA LEU A 123 -26.18 3.02 24.08
C LEU A 123 -26.76 1.60 23.97
N GLN A 124 -28.07 1.52 23.75
CA GLN A 124 -28.80 0.27 23.67
C GLN A 124 -28.20 -0.71 22.64
N GLY A 125 -27.78 -0.21 21.47
CA GLY A 125 -27.14 -1.05 20.45
C GLY A 125 -25.84 -1.73 20.91
N LEU A 126 -25.07 -1.12 21.82
CA LEU A 126 -23.88 -1.74 22.40
C LEU A 126 -24.24 -2.73 23.51
N ILE A 127 -25.29 -2.45 24.28
CA ILE A 127 -25.83 -3.37 25.30
C ILE A 127 -26.36 -4.63 24.62
N ASP A 128 -27.13 -4.49 23.55
CA ASP A 128 -27.68 -5.61 22.78
C ASP A 128 -26.58 -6.40 22.08
N TYR A 129 -25.53 -5.71 21.59
CA TYR A 129 -24.36 -6.39 21.07
C TYR A 129 -23.67 -7.26 22.13
N LEU A 130 -23.44 -6.75 23.35
CA LEU A 130 -22.89 -7.56 24.45
C LEU A 130 -23.77 -8.79 24.74
N LYS A 131 -25.10 -8.61 24.83
CA LYS A 131 -26.05 -9.70 25.04
C LYS A 131 -25.97 -10.75 23.93
N SER A 132 -25.93 -10.32 22.66
CA SER A 132 -25.82 -11.23 21.50
C SER A 132 -24.52 -12.05 21.49
N ARG A 133 -23.48 -11.56 22.17
CA ARG A 133 -22.20 -12.25 22.33
C ARG A 133 -22.11 -13.05 23.63
N ASN A 134 -23.22 -13.21 24.36
CA ASN A 134 -23.31 -13.86 25.67
C ASN A 134 -22.34 -13.24 26.71
N ILE A 135 -22.11 -11.93 26.63
CA ILE A 135 -21.30 -11.20 27.60
C ILE A 135 -22.25 -10.52 28.61
N PRO A 136 -22.20 -10.89 29.90
CA PRO A 136 -22.99 -10.20 30.93
C PRO A 136 -22.68 -8.71 30.94
N PHE A 137 -23.71 -7.87 31.07
CA PHE A 137 -23.55 -6.41 31.00
C PHE A 137 -22.53 -5.89 32.01
N GLU A 138 -22.53 -6.40 33.25
CA GLU A 138 -21.57 -6.01 34.29
C GLU A 138 -20.12 -6.32 33.91
N ILE A 139 -19.88 -7.46 33.26
CA ILE A 139 -18.55 -7.83 32.76
C ILE A 139 -18.15 -6.91 31.61
N GLY A 140 -19.04 -6.69 30.65
CA GLY A 140 -18.80 -5.77 29.54
C GLY A 140 -18.51 -4.35 30.01
N ARG A 141 -19.27 -3.84 30.99
CA ARG A 141 -19.07 -2.50 31.58
C ARG A 141 -17.76 -2.40 32.37
N LYS A 142 -17.34 -3.48 33.03
CA LYS A 142 -16.08 -3.50 33.79
C LYS A 142 -14.88 -3.32 32.86
N TYR A 143 -14.81 -4.06 31.75
CA TYR A 143 -13.62 -4.14 30.89
C TYR A 143 -13.68 -3.29 29.62
N CYS A 144 -14.87 -2.92 29.16
CA CYS A 144 -15.04 -2.13 27.94
C CYS A 144 -15.59 -0.73 28.26
N ARG A 145 -15.44 0.17 27.29
CA ARG A 145 -16.04 1.50 27.27
C ARG A 145 -16.78 1.72 25.98
N GLN A 146 -17.75 2.62 25.98
CA GLN A 146 -18.33 3.15 24.76
C GLN A 146 -17.38 4.21 24.21
N VAL A 147 -16.96 4.04 22.97
CA VAL A 147 -16.00 4.95 22.31
C VAL A 147 -16.66 5.59 21.11
N TRP A 148 -16.78 6.91 21.15
CA TRP A 148 -17.13 7.70 19.99
C TRP A 148 -15.87 7.98 19.18
N TYR A 149 -15.89 7.68 17.88
CA TYR A 149 -14.74 7.91 17.01
C TYR A 149 -15.13 8.51 15.66
N GLY A 150 -14.22 9.31 15.12
CA GLY A 150 -14.33 9.90 13.80
C GLY A 150 -13.56 9.10 12.77
N PHE A 151 -14.18 8.82 11.63
CA PHE A 151 -13.53 8.21 10.46
C PHE A 151 -14.12 8.78 9.17
N LYS A 152 -13.26 9.25 8.25
CA LYS A 152 -13.65 9.86 6.96
C LYS A 152 -14.78 10.90 7.08
N ALA A 153 -14.62 11.86 8.01
CA ALA A 153 -15.60 12.92 8.31
C ALA A 153 -16.97 12.45 8.83
N LYS A 154 -17.15 11.15 9.11
CA LYS A 154 -18.33 10.59 9.79
C LYS A 154 -18.00 10.26 11.25
N ARG A 155 -19.02 10.28 12.10
CA ARG A 155 -18.95 9.90 13.51
C ARG A 155 -19.58 8.50 13.68
N PHE A 156 -18.94 7.67 14.49
CA PHE A 156 -19.34 6.31 14.80
C PHE A 156 -19.18 6.06 16.30
N PHE A 157 -19.81 5.00 16.81
CA PHE A 157 -19.62 4.51 18.17
C PHE A 157 -19.30 3.01 18.15
N ALA A 158 -18.51 2.55 19.12
CA ALA A 158 -18.15 1.14 19.27
C ALA A 158 -17.84 0.80 20.74
N LEU A 159 -17.71 -0.49 21.04
CA LEU A 159 -17.04 -0.94 22.26
C LEU A 159 -15.53 -0.84 22.09
N GLY A 160 -14.86 -0.14 23.01
CA GLY A 160 -13.42 -0.04 23.09
C GLY A 160 -12.87 -0.75 24.32
N LEU A 161 -11.70 -1.36 24.17
CA LEU A 161 -10.88 -1.86 25.26
C LEU A 161 -9.67 -0.94 25.41
N GLU A 162 -9.35 -0.61 26.65
CA GLU A 162 -8.18 0.21 26.96
C GLU A 162 -6.90 -0.64 26.87
N ASN A 163 -5.90 -0.13 26.16
CA ASN A 163 -4.58 -0.77 26.12
C ASN A 163 -3.76 -0.33 27.33
N TYR A 164 -3.17 -1.29 28.05
CA TYR A 164 -2.15 -0.99 29.04
C TYR A 164 -0.87 -0.54 28.32
N LYS A 165 -0.26 0.56 28.79
CA LYS A 165 1.08 0.92 28.33
C LYS A 165 2.07 -0.10 28.90
N VAL A 166 2.80 -0.78 28.02
CA VAL A 166 3.99 -1.57 28.35
C VAL A 166 5.18 -0.64 28.43
#